data_AF-A0A3E2DB55-F1
#
_entry.id   AF-A0A3E2DB55-F1
#
_cell.length_a   1.000
_cell.length_b   1.000
_cell.length_c   1.000
_cell.angle_alpha   90.00
_cell.angle_beta   90.00
_cell.angle_gamma   90.00
#
_symmetry.space_group_name_H-M   'P 1'
#
loop_
_entity.id
_entity.type
_entity.pdbx_description
1 polymer ?
#
loop_
_entity_poly.entity_id
_entity_poly.type
_entity_poly.pdbx_seq_one_letter_code
_entity_poly.pdbx_strand_id
1 'polypeptide(L)'
;DYGKSHVENNEYVKVTFTGDSKQGKILGHDGETSASKPSLFAYVYKGKKDISVRVPQAFGKEYEDDHYHYVFKGWTTGTETDPANITNYDIKSEDRYKKDTFSKDVTYTAVYKRIDYFSSSSDNGTVPEDSVVAIFKPAPGRKWKDGTDGPKVFYVKKGTDLSQIPYSASDQTSALTRLQENLTNAKGTWNRSSMINGKEEVTPIDDVSNWKVDKPFQEFVADQTPWTEPAVQTDYLVAVQDKPDTLPKLTDFITNMSQLKADAAVNNGIEDIKVEYDLPTEAEQNKLKQKMLKKPSLYTVPLKVTVKYKDAADYKTYRLVGRLKVL
;
A
#
# COMPACT_ATOMS: atom_id res chain seq x y z
N ASP A 1 -40.16 -21.40 31.63
CA ASP A 1 -40.56 -20.93 32.97
C ASP A 1 -39.92 -21.62 34.17
N TYR A 2 -39.36 -22.84 34.07
CA TYR A 2 -38.70 -23.51 35.22
C TYR A 2 -37.49 -22.77 35.82
N GLY A 3 -36.79 -21.94 35.04
CA GLY A 3 -35.63 -21.16 35.50
C GLY A 3 -35.95 -19.87 36.26
N LYS A 4 -37.14 -19.27 36.05
CA LYS A 4 -37.49 -17.99 36.69
C LYS A 4 -37.88 -18.14 38.16
N SER A 5 -38.56 -19.24 38.52
CA SER A 5 -39.01 -19.51 39.90
C SER A 5 -37.88 -19.90 40.86
N HIS A 6 -36.73 -20.38 40.38
CA HIS A 6 -35.58 -20.74 41.22
C HIS A 6 -34.53 -19.61 41.37
N VAL A 7 -34.62 -18.54 40.57
CA VAL A 7 -33.81 -17.32 40.78
C VAL A 7 -34.25 -16.61 42.07
N GLU A 8 -35.54 -16.64 42.39
CA GLU A 8 -36.10 -16.07 43.62
C GLU A 8 -35.61 -16.80 44.90
N ASN A 9 -35.17 -18.06 44.79
CA ASN A 9 -34.57 -18.84 45.89
C ASN A 9 -33.04 -18.71 45.99
N ASN A 10 -32.40 -17.84 45.18
CA ASN A 10 -30.96 -17.58 45.22
C ASN A 10 -30.06 -18.79 44.88
N GLU A 11 -30.62 -19.84 44.27
CA GLU A 11 -29.92 -21.07 43.88
C GLU A 11 -29.19 -20.96 42.54
N TYR A 12 -29.61 -20.01 41.69
CA TYR A 12 -29.07 -19.79 40.36
C TYR A 12 -28.59 -18.35 40.19
N VAL A 13 -27.61 -18.18 39.31
CA VAL A 13 -27.16 -16.87 38.81
C VAL A 13 -27.36 -16.79 37.31
N LYS A 14 -27.58 -15.58 36.82
CA LYS A 14 -27.83 -15.29 35.41
C LYS A 14 -26.50 -15.01 34.69
N VAL A 15 -26.24 -15.76 33.63
CA VAL A 15 -25.16 -15.50 32.68
C VAL A 15 -25.79 -14.87 31.44
N THR A 16 -25.46 -13.61 31.18
CA THR A 16 -26.00 -12.85 30.04
C THR A 16 -24.91 -12.69 28.97
N PHE A 17 -25.28 -12.92 27.72
CA PHE A 17 -24.48 -12.60 26.55
C PHE A 17 -25.16 -11.46 25.79
N THR A 18 -24.46 -10.38 25.52
CA THR A 18 -25.02 -9.20 24.87
C THR A 18 -24.03 -8.60 23.87
N GLY A 19 -24.46 -7.64 23.06
CA GLY A 19 -23.57 -6.92 22.14
C GLY A 19 -24.26 -5.76 21.43
N ASP A 20 -23.51 -5.03 20.62
CA ASP A 20 -24.06 -3.97 19.79
C ASP A 20 -24.64 -4.53 18.49
N SER A 21 -25.96 -4.41 18.32
CA SER A 21 -26.68 -4.82 17.11
C SER A 21 -26.27 -4.07 15.83
N LYS A 22 -25.61 -2.91 15.96
CA LYS A 22 -25.00 -2.21 14.82
C LYS A 22 -23.70 -2.88 14.40
N GLN A 23 -23.00 -3.56 15.30
CA GLN A 23 -21.71 -4.18 15.01
C GLN A 23 -21.87 -5.66 14.64
N GLY A 24 -22.87 -6.35 15.17
CA GLY A 24 -23.03 -7.77 14.88
C GLY A 24 -24.34 -8.37 15.37
N LYS A 25 -24.46 -9.68 15.17
CA LYS A 25 -25.58 -10.49 15.63
C LYS A 25 -25.08 -11.66 16.48
N ILE A 26 -25.89 -12.05 17.45
CA ILE A 26 -25.60 -13.17 18.34
C ILE A 26 -26.64 -14.27 18.09
N LEU A 27 -26.18 -15.47 17.78
CA LEU A 27 -26.98 -16.66 17.55
C LEU A 27 -26.83 -17.63 18.72
N GLY A 28 -27.90 -17.81 19.47
CA GLY A 28 -28.04 -18.84 20.49
C GLY A 28 -28.57 -20.14 19.92
N HIS A 29 -28.65 -21.16 20.77
CA HIS A 29 -29.32 -22.40 20.42
C HIS A 29 -30.82 -22.21 20.12
N ASP A 30 -31.48 -21.34 20.87
CA ASP A 30 -32.94 -21.15 20.83
C ASP A 30 -33.37 -19.93 19.98
N GLY A 31 -32.43 -19.28 19.28
CA GLY A 31 -32.72 -18.13 18.40
C GLY A 31 -31.63 -17.07 18.33
N GLU A 32 -31.84 -16.08 17.47
CA GLU A 32 -30.95 -14.91 17.27
C GLU A 32 -31.38 -13.70 18.12
N THR A 33 -30.42 -12.85 18.48
CA THR A 33 -30.67 -11.52 19.04
C THR A 33 -31.15 -10.54 17.97
N SER A 34 -31.89 -9.51 18.40
CA SER A 34 -32.37 -8.42 17.52
C SER A 34 -32.11 -7.07 18.17
N ALA A 35 -32.32 -5.97 17.43
CA ALA A 35 -32.26 -4.62 18.01
C ALA A 35 -33.22 -4.43 19.21
N SER A 36 -34.35 -5.14 19.23
CA SER A 36 -35.32 -5.13 20.34
C SER A 36 -35.01 -6.15 21.44
N LYS A 37 -34.12 -7.10 21.19
CA LYS A 37 -33.65 -8.14 22.13
C LYS A 37 -32.16 -8.42 21.92
N PRO A 38 -31.26 -7.53 22.39
CA PRO A 38 -29.83 -7.60 22.07
C PRO A 38 -29.06 -8.66 22.88
N SER A 39 -29.75 -9.43 23.73
CA SER A 39 -29.12 -10.32 24.68
C SER A 39 -29.76 -11.70 24.75
N LEU A 40 -28.93 -12.71 25.00
CA LEU A 40 -29.30 -14.07 25.36
C LEU A 40 -28.88 -14.34 26.80
N PHE A 41 -29.55 -15.25 27.48
CA PHE A 41 -29.20 -15.57 28.86
C PHE A 41 -29.38 -17.06 29.18
N ALA A 42 -28.59 -17.52 30.13
CA ALA A 42 -28.69 -18.83 30.75
C ALA A 42 -28.71 -18.68 32.27
N TYR A 43 -29.29 -19.66 32.96
CA TYR A 43 -29.26 -19.75 34.42
C TYR A 43 -28.39 -20.93 34.85
N VAL A 44 -27.47 -20.70 35.79
CA VAL A 44 -26.53 -21.72 36.28
C VAL A 44 -26.52 -21.76 37.80
N TYR A 45 -26.26 -22.93 38.39
CA TYR A 45 -26.22 -23.07 39.85
C TYR A 45 -25.14 -22.19 40.48
N LYS A 46 -25.53 -21.40 41.47
CA LYS A 46 -24.65 -20.48 42.19
C LYS A 46 -23.59 -21.24 42.98
N GLY A 47 -22.32 -20.86 42.81
CA GLY A 47 -21.20 -21.39 43.60
C GLY A 47 -20.81 -22.85 43.31
N LYS A 48 -21.52 -23.53 42.41
CA LYS A 48 -21.13 -24.86 41.95
C LYS A 48 -19.91 -24.75 41.04
N LYS A 49 -18.88 -25.54 41.35
CA LYS A 49 -17.64 -25.56 40.58
C LYS A 49 -17.86 -26.18 39.21
N ASP A 50 -17.03 -25.77 38.26
CA ASP A 50 -16.85 -26.44 36.97
C ASP A 50 -18.11 -26.51 36.09
N ILE A 51 -19.02 -25.54 36.22
CA ILE A 51 -20.18 -25.45 35.34
C ILE A 51 -19.74 -25.03 33.94
N SER A 52 -20.18 -25.78 32.94
CA SER A 52 -20.01 -25.44 31.53
C SER A 52 -21.25 -24.69 31.02
N VAL A 53 -21.04 -23.47 30.54
CA VAL A 53 -22.06 -22.67 29.84
C VAL A 53 -21.77 -22.71 28.36
N ARG A 54 -22.78 -23.04 27.56
CA ARG A 54 -22.68 -22.94 26.10
C ARG A 54 -22.60 -21.46 25.70
N VAL A 55 -21.56 -21.11 24.98
CA VAL A 55 -21.34 -19.75 24.49
C VAL A 55 -22.11 -19.58 23.17
N PRO A 56 -22.95 -18.55 23.03
CA PRO A 56 -23.58 -18.22 21.75
C PRO A 56 -22.55 -17.92 20.66
N GLN A 57 -22.91 -18.13 19.40
CA GLN A 57 -22.07 -17.65 18.30
C GLN A 57 -22.32 -16.16 18.09
N ALA A 58 -21.27 -15.38 17.86
CA ALA A 58 -21.37 -14.00 17.46
C ALA A 58 -20.75 -13.82 16.07
N PHE A 59 -21.43 -13.04 15.24
CA PHE A 59 -21.01 -12.72 13.88
C PHE A 59 -21.04 -11.22 13.72
N GLY A 60 -19.99 -10.65 13.12
CA GLY A 60 -20.04 -9.23 12.80
C GLY A 60 -20.97 -8.97 11.62
N LYS A 61 -21.41 -7.72 11.51
CA LYS A 61 -22.34 -7.26 10.50
C LYS A 61 -21.59 -6.71 9.28
N GLU A 62 -22.17 -6.96 8.12
CA GLU A 62 -21.70 -6.49 6.83
C GLU A 62 -22.30 -5.12 6.49
N TYR A 63 -21.49 -4.22 5.93
CA TYR A 63 -21.89 -2.92 5.41
C TYR A 63 -21.30 -2.73 4.01
N GLU A 64 -21.84 -3.47 3.04
CA GLU A 64 -21.35 -3.50 1.65
C GLU A 64 -21.34 -2.11 1.00
N ASP A 65 -22.44 -1.37 1.15
CA ASP A 65 -22.62 -0.03 0.59
C ASP A 65 -21.66 1.01 1.19
N ASP A 66 -21.23 0.78 2.43
CA ASP A 66 -20.29 1.65 3.14
C ASP A 66 -18.84 1.12 3.13
N HIS A 67 -18.61 -0.01 2.44
CA HIS A 67 -17.29 -0.65 2.25
C HIS A 67 -16.54 -1.00 3.55
N TYR A 68 -17.25 -1.52 4.55
CA TYR A 68 -16.61 -2.09 5.74
C TYR A 68 -17.45 -3.24 6.31
N HIS A 69 -16.84 -3.99 7.22
CA HIS A 69 -17.55 -5.00 8.00
C HIS A 69 -17.01 -5.06 9.42
N TYR A 70 -17.74 -5.75 10.28
CA TYR A 70 -17.26 -6.07 11.61
C TYR A 70 -16.83 -7.53 11.68
N VAL A 71 -15.79 -7.80 12.48
CA VAL A 71 -15.33 -9.14 12.83
C VAL A 71 -15.42 -9.31 14.33
N PHE A 72 -16.05 -10.41 14.76
CA PHE A 72 -16.14 -10.76 16.16
C PHE A 72 -14.76 -11.18 16.70
N LYS A 73 -14.33 -10.61 17.84
CA LYS A 73 -13.00 -10.87 18.43
C LYS A 73 -13.03 -11.66 19.73
N GLY A 74 -14.17 -11.68 20.42
CA GLY A 74 -14.33 -12.40 21.67
C GLY A 74 -15.31 -11.71 22.62
N TRP A 75 -15.42 -12.25 23.83
CA TRP A 75 -16.30 -11.73 24.86
C TRP A 75 -15.51 -11.13 26.01
N THR A 76 -16.03 -10.03 26.57
CA THR A 76 -15.46 -9.37 27.74
C THR A 76 -16.54 -9.03 28.77
N THR A 77 -16.19 -9.12 30.05
CA THR A 77 -16.96 -8.64 31.19
C THR A 77 -16.55 -7.22 31.61
N GLY A 78 -15.44 -6.72 31.06
CA GLY A 78 -14.94 -5.37 31.30
C GLY A 78 -15.73 -4.28 30.57
N THR A 79 -15.40 -3.03 30.89
CA THR A 79 -15.97 -1.84 30.23
C THR A 79 -15.23 -1.48 28.93
N GLU A 80 -14.02 -2.00 28.74
CA GLU A 80 -13.27 -1.81 27.50
C GLU A 80 -13.91 -2.65 26.39
N THR A 81 -14.22 -1.99 25.28
CA THR A 81 -14.88 -2.58 24.11
C THR A 81 -14.16 -2.25 22.80
N ASP A 82 -13.09 -1.46 22.86
CA ASP A 82 -12.15 -1.32 21.76
C ASP A 82 -11.23 -2.55 21.72
N PRO A 83 -11.34 -3.41 20.69
CA PRO A 83 -10.50 -4.61 20.58
C PRO A 83 -9.00 -4.29 20.53
N ALA A 84 -8.58 -3.07 20.18
CA ALA A 84 -7.18 -2.67 20.20
C ALA A 84 -6.59 -2.58 21.62
N ASN A 85 -7.42 -2.35 22.63
CA ASN A 85 -7.01 -2.19 24.03
C ASN A 85 -7.22 -3.47 24.87
N ILE A 86 -7.76 -4.54 24.26
CA ILE A 86 -8.04 -5.80 24.95
C ILE A 86 -6.93 -6.80 24.62
N THR A 87 -6.13 -7.14 25.62
CA THR A 87 -5.05 -8.13 25.48
C THR A 87 -5.53 -9.57 25.67
N ASN A 88 -6.56 -9.77 26.49
CA ASN A 88 -7.16 -11.07 26.77
C ASN A 88 -8.68 -10.95 26.84
N TYR A 89 -9.38 -11.75 26.04
CA TYR A 89 -10.82 -11.92 26.14
C TYR A 89 -11.16 -12.94 27.24
N ASP A 90 -12.26 -12.71 27.96
CA ASP A 90 -12.74 -13.66 28.98
C ASP A 90 -13.18 -14.99 28.36
N ILE A 91 -13.63 -14.93 27.11
CA ILE A 91 -13.98 -16.05 26.24
C ILE A 91 -13.49 -15.72 24.83
N LYS A 92 -12.67 -16.58 24.23
CA LYS A 92 -12.11 -16.35 22.89
C LYS A 92 -13.17 -16.49 21.81
N SER A 93 -12.91 -15.96 20.62
CA SER A 93 -13.85 -16.00 19.49
C SER A 93 -14.25 -17.42 19.05
N GLU A 94 -13.33 -18.37 19.22
CA GLU A 94 -13.43 -19.76 18.84
C GLU A 94 -14.05 -20.65 19.93
N ASP A 95 -14.12 -20.16 21.17
CA ASP A 95 -14.59 -20.94 22.32
C ASP A 95 -16.11 -21.18 22.24
N ARG A 96 -16.52 -22.44 22.33
CA ARG A 96 -17.94 -22.84 22.30
C ARG A 96 -18.54 -23.02 23.69
N TYR A 97 -17.71 -23.10 24.71
CA TYR A 97 -18.10 -23.34 26.09
C TYR A 97 -17.21 -22.53 27.04
N LYS A 98 -17.80 -21.95 28.07
CA LYS A 98 -17.09 -21.33 29.20
C LYS A 98 -17.30 -22.20 30.43
N LYS A 99 -16.20 -22.74 30.95
CA LYS A 99 -16.20 -23.51 32.20
C LYS A 99 -15.75 -22.61 33.34
N ASP A 100 -16.59 -22.41 34.35
CA ASP A 100 -16.29 -21.50 35.47
C ASP A 100 -17.11 -21.84 36.74
N THR A 101 -16.82 -21.12 37.83
CA THR A 101 -17.63 -21.08 39.05
C THR A 101 -18.34 -19.73 39.15
N PHE A 102 -19.65 -19.73 38.91
CA PHE A 102 -20.45 -18.50 38.89
C PHE A 102 -21.04 -18.22 40.28
N SER A 103 -20.55 -17.18 40.95
CA SER A 103 -21.02 -16.77 42.30
C SER A 103 -22.01 -15.61 42.28
N LYS A 104 -22.06 -14.86 41.18
CA LYS A 104 -22.95 -13.72 40.92
C LYS A 104 -23.33 -13.67 39.45
N ASP A 105 -24.32 -12.86 39.12
CA ASP A 105 -24.67 -12.56 37.74
C ASP A 105 -23.47 -11.98 36.99
N VAL A 106 -23.33 -12.38 35.73
CA VAL A 106 -22.24 -11.93 34.85
C VAL A 106 -22.82 -11.59 33.48
N THR A 107 -22.28 -10.52 32.88
CA THR A 107 -22.61 -10.13 31.52
C THR A 107 -21.35 -10.14 30.69
N TYR A 108 -21.38 -10.96 29.64
CA TYR A 108 -20.37 -11.01 28.59
C TYR A 108 -20.85 -10.17 27.42
N THR A 109 -20.08 -9.14 27.07
CA THR A 109 -20.32 -8.27 25.93
C THR A 109 -19.47 -8.73 24.76
N ALA A 110 -20.09 -8.95 23.61
CA ALA A 110 -19.40 -9.26 22.37
C ALA A 110 -18.61 -8.03 21.90
N VAL A 111 -17.34 -8.24 21.59
CA VAL A 111 -16.44 -7.22 21.07
C VAL A 111 -16.23 -7.46 19.58
N TYR A 112 -16.37 -6.39 18.80
CA TYR A 112 -16.22 -6.43 17.36
C TYR A 112 -15.15 -5.43 16.90
N LYS A 113 -14.36 -5.83 15.89
CA LYS A 113 -13.42 -4.96 15.20
C LYS A 113 -14.00 -4.56 13.85
N ARG A 114 -14.04 -3.25 13.57
CA ARG A 114 -14.33 -2.74 12.22
C ARG A 114 -13.14 -3.01 11.31
N ILE A 115 -13.40 -3.55 10.14
CA ILE A 115 -12.43 -3.79 9.07
C ILE A 115 -12.97 -3.11 7.81
N ASP A 116 -12.28 -2.06 7.37
CA ASP A 116 -12.58 -1.41 6.10
C ASP A 116 -12.15 -2.32 4.94
N TYR A 117 -12.93 -2.32 3.85
CA TYR A 117 -12.64 -3.14 2.67
C TYR A 117 -11.35 -2.75 1.97
N PHE A 118 -10.83 -1.56 2.22
CA PHE A 118 -9.55 -1.07 1.72
C PHE A 118 -8.83 -0.35 2.86
N SER A 119 -7.73 -0.93 3.33
CA SER A 119 -6.98 -0.39 4.47
C SER A 119 -5.49 -0.59 4.29
N SER A 120 -4.69 0.41 4.69
CA SER A 120 -3.24 0.28 4.82
C SER A 120 -2.79 -0.26 6.18
N SER A 121 -3.71 -0.57 7.09
CA SER A 121 -3.42 -1.12 8.41
C SER A 121 -3.67 -2.62 8.48
N SER A 122 -2.72 -3.35 9.06
CA SER A 122 -2.84 -4.78 9.31
C SER A 122 -3.60 -5.06 10.61
N ASP A 123 -4.15 -6.27 10.74
CA ASP A 123 -4.70 -6.72 12.01
C ASP A 123 -3.59 -7.34 12.86
N ASN A 124 -2.88 -6.50 13.63
CA ASN A 124 -1.76 -6.93 14.48
C ASN A 124 -0.67 -7.71 13.71
N GLY A 125 -0.34 -7.26 12.49
CA GLY A 125 0.64 -7.92 11.62
C GLY A 125 0.11 -9.12 10.85
N THR A 126 -1.17 -9.45 10.97
CA THR A 126 -1.82 -10.51 10.19
C THR A 126 -2.69 -9.93 9.07
N VAL A 127 -2.74 -10.65 7.94
CA VAL A 127 -3.70 -10.40 6.86
C VAL A 127 -5.05 -10.91 7.35
N PRO A 128 -6.14 -10.10 7.34
CA PRO A 128 -7.47 -10.62 7.64
C PRO A 128 -7.82 -11.79 6.72
N GLU A 129 -8.46 -12.84 7.24
CA GLU A 129 -8.71 -14.09 6.49
C GLU A 129 -9.51 -13.89 5.20
N ASP A 130 -10.39 -12.89 5.16
CA ASP A 130 -11.24 -12.53 4.03
C ASP A 130 -10.60 -11.50 3.09
N SER A 131 -9.37 -11.09 3.38
CA SER A 131 -8.65 -10.05 2.66
C SER A 131 -7.52 -10.61 1.81
N VAL A 132 -7.22 -9.89 0.74
CA VAL A 132 -6.07 -10.10 -0.14
C VAL A 132 -5.12 -8.93 -0.03
N VAL A 133 -3.86 -9.14 -0.41
CA VAL A 133 -2.84 -8.10 -0.41
C VAL A 133 -2.77 -7.45 -1.79
N ALA A 134 -3.06 -6.15 -1.85
CA ALA A 134 -2.87 -5.33 -3.03
C ALA A 134 -1.68 -4.38 -2.80
N ILE A 135 -0.71 -4.42 -3.70
CA ILE A 135 0.47 -3.58 -3.66
C ILE A 135 0.43 -2.61 -4.82
N PHE A 136 0.58 -1.32 -4.55
CA PHE A 136 0.72 -0.29 -5.58
C PHE A 136 2.12 0.27 -5.55
N LYS A 137 2.73 0.49 -6.72
CA LYS A 137 4.02 1.17 -6.82
C LYS A 137 4.07 2.11 -8.03
N PRO A 138 4.87 3.19 -7.95
CA PRO A 138 5.21 4.00 -9.11
C PRO A 138 5.94 3.15 -10.17
N ALA A 139 6.13 3.72 -11.36
CA ALA A 139 6.98 3.12 -12.38
C ALA A 139 8.43 2.92 -11.84
N PRO A 140 9.18 1.95 -12.37
CA PRO A 140 10.48 1.58 -11.81
C PRO A 140 11.46 2.75 -11.57
N GLY A 141 11.99 2.82 -10.35
CA GLY A 141 12.93 3.86 -9.94
C GLY A 141 12.29 5.21 -9.57
N ARG A 142 10.95 5.29 -9.57
CA ARG A 142 10.22 6.49 -9.16
C ARG A 142 9.71 6.44 -7.73
N LYS A 143 9.56 7.63 -7.15
CA LYS A 143 8.96 7.97 -5.87
C LYS A 143 7.51 8.38 -6.04
N TRP A 144 6.77 8.28 -4.95
CA TRP A 144 5.47 8.96 -4.81
C TRP A 144 5.68 10.48 -4.69
N LYS A 145 4.65 11.28 -4.99
CA LYS A 145 4.69 12.74 -4.86
C LYS A 145 4.87 13.19 -3.41
N ASP A 146 4.41 12.38 -2.44
CA ASP A 146 4.67 12.60 -1.01
C ASP A 146 6.14 12.34 -0.60
N GLY A 147 7.01 11.98 -1.55
CA GLY A 147 8.44 11.76 -1.34
C GLY A 147 8.79 10.37 -0.84
N THR A 148 7.79 9.52 -0.52
CA THR A 148 8.02 8.15 -0.06
C THR A 148 8.56 7.27 -1.18
N ASP A 149 9.45 6.36 -0.80
CA ASP A 149 9.99 5.32 -1.66
C ASP A 149 9.17 4.03 -1.53
N GLY A 150 9.16 3.22 -2.58
CA GLY A 150 8.69 1.85 -2.53
C GLY A 150 7.17 1.65 -2.61
N PRO A 151 6.73 0.40 -2.45
CA PRO A 151 5.33 0.03 -2.59
C PRO A 151 4.44 0.51 -1.43
N LYS A 152 3.19 0.87 -1.76
CA LYS A 152 2.10 1.05 -0.80
C LYS A 152 1.27 -0.23 -0.74
N VAL A 153 1.12 -0.79 0.45
CA VAL A 153 0.45 -2.07 0.69
C VAL A 153 -0.92 -1.82 1.29
N PHE A 154 -1.93 -2.49 0.73
CA PHE A 154 -3.30 -2.44 1.21
C PHE A 154 -3.84 -3.86 1.40
N TYR A 155 -4.60 -4.02 2.47
CA TYR A 155 -5.45 -5.18 2.70
C TYR A 155 -6.81 -4.85 2.11
N VAL A 156 -7.25 -5.68 1.17
CA VAL A 156 -8.47 -5.45 0.42
C VAL A 156 -9.39 -6.65 0.57
N LYS A 157 -10.66 -6.43 0.90
CA LYS A 157 -11.62 -7.54 1.00
C LYS A 157 -11.68 -8.29 -0.33
N LYS A 158 -11.58 -9.62 -0.28
CA LYS A 158 -11.55 -10.47 -1.47
C LYS A 158 -12.81 -10.26 -2.33
N GLY A 159 -12.61 -10.06 -3.62
CA GLY A 159 -13.68 -9.84 -4.59
C GLY A 159 -14.14 -8.39 -4.72
N THR A 160 -13.56 -7.46 -3.96
CA THR A 160 -13.80 -6.02 -4.09
C THR A 160 -13.35 -5.50 -5.45
N ASP A 161 -14.12 -4.58 -6.02
CA ASP A 161 -13.74 -3.80 -7.20
C ASP A 161 -13.10 -2.47 -6.75
N LEU A 162 -11.80 -2.32 -7.00
CA LEU A 162 -11.06 -1.12 -6.59
C LEU A 162 -11.51 0.16 -7.30
N SER A 163 -12.21 0.07 -8.43
CA SER A 163 -12.72 1.26 -9.13
C SER A 163 -13.86 1.94 -8.37
N GLN A 164 -14.56 1.20 -7.52
CA GLN A 164 -15.74 1.67 -6.78
C GLN A 164 -15.45 1.91 -5.29
N ILE A 165 -14.22 1.67 -4.82
CA ILE A 165 -13.90 1.77 -3.39
C ILE A 165 -13.27 3.14 -3.05
N PRO A 166 -13.70 3.79 -1.96
CA PRO A 166 -13.04 4.99 -1.47
C PRO A 166 -11.64 4.68 -0.92
N TYR A 167 -10.78 5.69 -0.87
CA TYR A 167 -9.41 5.56 -0.37
C TYR A 167 -9.38 5.30 1.15
N SER A 168 -10.33 5.86 1.89
CA SER A 168 -10.54 5.56 3.30
C SER A 168 -11.95 5.97 3.73
N ALA A 169 -12.33 5.65 4.98
CA ALA A 169 -13.59 6.12 5.55
C ALA A 169 -13.70 7.67 5.57
N SER A 170 -12.58 8.39 5.68
CA SER A 170 -12.54 9.85 5.70
C SER A 170 -12.24 10.50 4.34
N ASP A 171 -11.74 9.73 3.37
CA ASP A 171 -11.44 10.16 2.01
C ASP A 171 -12.27 9.35 1.02
N GLN A 172 -13.44 9.91 0.67
CA GLN A 172 -14.40 9.30 -0.24
C GLN A 172 -13.98 9.34 -1.71
N THR A 173 -12.81 9.91 -2.01
CA THR A 173 -12.20 9.82 -3.34
C THR A 173 -11.89 8.36 -3.64
N SER A 174 -12.16 7.90 -4.87
CA SER A 174 -11.77 6.55 -5.29
C SER A 174 -10.30 6.27 -4.98
N ALA A 175 -10.02 5.09 -4.44
CA ALA A 175 -8.67 4.68 -4.07
C ALA A 175 -7.70 4.80 -5.25
N LEU A 176 -8.14 4.44 -6.46
CA LEU A 176 -7.34 4.51 -7.68
C LEU A 176 -7.01 5.96 -8.06
N THR A 177 -8.01 6.84 -8.00
CA THR A 177 -7.81 8.28 -8.23
C THR A 177 -6.79 8.83 -7.25
N ARG A 178 -6.93 8.51 -5.96
CA ARG A 178 -6.03 9.03 -4.92
C ARG A 178 -4.60 8.54 -5.08
N LEU A 179 -4.43 7.27 -5.41
CA LEU A 179 -3.13 6.69 -5.73
C LEU A 179 -2.52 7.35 -6.97
N GLN A 180 -3.33 7.59 -8.01
CA GLN A 180 -2.89 8.24 -9.24
C GLN A 180 -2.51 9.71 -9.03
N GLU A 181 -3.27 10.46 -8.23
CA GLU A 181 -2.97 11.85 -7.87
C GLU A 181 -1.61 11.99 -7.18
N ASN A 182 -1.19 10.94 -6.46
CA ASN A 182 0.08 10.86 -5.76
C ASN A 182 1.25 10.39 -6.64
N LEU A 183 1.07 10.35 -7.97
CA LEU A 183 2.11 10.04 -8.95
C LEU A 183 2.45 11.23 -9.84
N THR A 184 3.70 11.35 -10.25
CA THR A 184 4.17 12.36 -11.20
C THR A 184 3.92 11.91 -12.65
N ASN A 185 3.29 12.74 -13.47
CA ASN A 185 3.04 12.43 -14.90
C ASN A 185 2.37 11.06 -15.15
N ALA A 186 1.42 10.68 -14.29
CA ALA A 186 0.65 9.45 -14.46
C ALA A 186 -0.25 9.52 -15.71
N LYS A 187 -0.30 8.43 -16.46
CA LYS A 187 -1.16 8.33 -17.67
C LYS A 187 -2.57 7.83 -17.36
N GLY A 188 -2.80 7.31 -16.15
CA GLY A 188 -4.10 6.79 -15.71
C GLY A 188 -4.33 5.30 -15.95
N THR A 189 -3.29 4.59 -16.38
CA THR A 189 -3.31 3.14 -16.53
C THR A 189 -2.30 2.48 -15.60
N TRP A 190 -2.52 1.20 -15.32
CA TRP A 190 -1.69 0.39 -14.45
C TRP A 190 -1.48 -0.98 -15.10
N ASN A 191 -0.32 -1.58 -14.85
CA ASN A 191 -0.07 -2.99 -15.15
C ASN A 191 -0.27 -3.80 -13.86
N ARG A 192 -0.89 -4.98 -13.96
CA ARG A 192 -1.10 -5.88 -12.81
C ARG A 192 -0.29 -7.15 -12.97
N SER A 193 0.30 -7.61 -11.88
CA SER A 193 0.75 -9.00 -11.76
C SER A 193 0.11 -9.64 -10.54
N SER A 194 -0.04 -10.97 -10.56
CA SER A 194 -0.56 -11.72 -9.42
C SER A 194 0.28 -12.96 -9.17
N MET A 195 0.35 -13.36 -7.89
CA MET A 195 0.98 -14.62 -7.47
C MET A 195 -0.08 -15.51 -6.80
N ILE A 196 0.00 -16.81 -7.07
CA ILE A 196 -0.85 -17.83 -6.43
C ILE A 196 0.02 -18.62 -5.46
N ASN A 197 -0.41 -18.74 -4.21
CA ASN A 197 0.33 -19.50 -3.20
C ASN A 197 0.60 -20.95 -3.68
N GLY A 198 1.87 -21.36 -3.67
CA GLY A 198 2.30 -22.71 -4.09
C GLY A 198 2.52 -22.90 -5.60
N LYS A 199 2.38 -21.85 -6.43
CA LYS A 199 2.82 -21.86 -7.83
C LYS A 199 3.74 -20.67 -8.07
N GLU A 200 4.94 -20.92 -8.57
CA GLU A 200 5.87 -19.87 -9.03
C GLU A 200 5.41 -19.22 -10.35
N GLU A 201 4.10 -19.01 -10.51
CA GLU A 201 3.51 -18.41 -11.69
C GLU A 201 3.12 -16.97 -11.37
N VAL A 202 3.90 -16.03 -11.89
CA VAL A 202 3.50 -14.62 -11.99
C VAL A 202 2.75 -14.46 -13.30
N THR A 203 1.46 -14.12 -13.25
CA THR A 203 0.69 -13.81 -14.47
C THR A 203 0.65 -12.29 -14.67
N PRO A 204 1.35 -11.73 -15.67
CA PRO A 204 1.25 -10.32 -16.02
C PRO A 204 -0.07 -10.06 -16.76
N ILE A 205 -0.68 -8.92 -16.48
CA ILE A 205 -1.80 -8.36 -17.21
C ILE A 205 -1.43 -6.91 -17.50
N ASP A 206 -1.14 -6.65 -18.77
CA ASP A 206 -0.93 -5.30 -19.26
C ASP A 206 -2.30 -4.59 -19.36
N ASP A 207 -2.33 -3.31 -18.98
CA ASP A 207 -3.50 -2.43 -19.06
C ASP A 207 -4.77 -2.93 -18.34
N VAL A 208 -4.76 -2.78 -17.00
CA VAL A 208 -5.83 -3.28 -16.11
C VAL A 208 -7.16 -2.57 -16.38
N SER A 209 -8.10 -3.31 -16.96
CA SER A 209 -9.50 -2.90 -17.11
C SER A 209 -10.44 -3.54 -16.08
N ASN A 210 -10.03 -4.68 -15.49
CA ASN A 210 -10.77 -5.35 -14.42
C ASN A 210 -10.08 -5.14 -13.07
N TRP A 211 -10.69 -4.29 -12.25
CA TRP A 211 -10.20 -3.85 -10.94
C TRP A 211 -10.63 -4.74 -9.78
N LYS A 212 -11.26 -5.89 -10.07
CA LYS A 212 -11.60 -6.88 -9.06
C LYS A 212 -10.36 -7.56 -8.51
N VAL A 213 -10.21 -7.57 -7.19
CA VAL A 213 -9.10 -8.22 -6.50
C VAL A 213 -9.52 -9.55 -5.87
N ASP A 214 -9.18 -10.68 -6.51
CA ASP A 214 -9.60 -12.02 -6.07
C ASP A 214 -8.44 -12.99 -5.76
N LYS A 215 -7.21 -12.64 -6.14
CA LYS A 215 -6.00 -13.42 -5.87
C LYS A 215 -5.33 -13.00 -4.56
N PRO A 216 -4.67 -13.92 -3.83
CA PRO A 216 -4.07 -13.64 -2.52
C PRO A 216 -3.08 -12.47 -2.54
N PHE A 217 -2.31 -12.34 -3.62
CA PHE A 217 -1.35 -11.28 -3.83
C PHE A 217 -1.51 -10.68 -5.22
N GLN A 218 -1.59 -9.34 -5.28
CA GLN A 218 -1.65 -8.58 -6.51
C GLN A 218 -0.74 -7.35 -6.42
N GLU A 219 0.08 -7.15 -7.43
CA GLU A 219 0.91 -5.97 -7.59
C GLU A 219 0.41 -5.14 -8.76
N PHE A 220 0.34 -3.83 -8.56
CA PHE A 220 -0.06 -2.82 -9.52
C PHE A 220 1.10 -1.85 -9.72
N VAL A 221 1.55 -1.71 -10.96
CA VAL A 221 2.62 -0.78 -11.36
C VAL A 221 2.02 0.31 -12.22
N ALA A 222 2.19 1.56 -11.81
CA ALA A 222 1.64 2.68 -12.56
C ALA A 222 2.34 2.85 -13.91
N ASP A 223 1.58 3.17 -14.96
CA ASP A 223 2.13 3.73 -16.18
C ASP A 223 2.30 5.25 -16.01
N GLN A 224 3.54 5.71 -16.19
CA GLN A 224 3.93 7.11 -16.10
C GLN A 224 4.66 7.50 -17.38
N THR A 225 4.50 8.74 -17.82
CA THR A 225 5.29 9.26 -18.94
C THR A 225 6.78 9.12 -18.63
N PRO A 226 7.58 8.49 -19.52
CA PRO A 226 9.02 8.34 -19.32
C PRO A 226 9.70 9.68 -19.02
N TRP A 227 10.83 9.62 -18.32
CA TRP A 227 11.61 10.84 -18.09
C TRP A 227 12.17 11.38 -19.40
N THR A 228 12.34 12.70 -19.48
CA THR A 228 13.06 13.33 -20.60
C THR A 228 14.54 12.93 -20.53
N GLU A 229 14.95 11.97 -21.36
CA GLU A 229 16.35 11.52 -21.41
C GLU A 229 17.23 12.47 -22.25
N PRO A 230 18.51 12.68 -21.88
CA PRO A 230 19.43 13.45 -22.70
C PRO A 230 19.76 12.72 -24.02
N ALA A 231 19.66 13.46 -25.12
CA ALA A 231 19.97 12.97 -26.46
C ALA A 231 21.22 13.67 -27.02
N VAL A 232 22.11 12.91 -27.67
CA VAL A 232 23.35 13.45 -28.23
C VAL A 232 23.14 13.90 -29.69
N GLN A 233 23.88 14.94 -30.10
CA GLN A 233 24.00 15.38 -31.48
C GLN A 233 24.41 14.22 -32.40
N THR A 234 23.68 14.03 -33.49
CA THR A 234 24.01 13.02 -34.51
C THR A 234 25.15 13.46 -35.42
N ASP A 235 25.19 14.78 -35.68
CA ASP A 235 26.24 15.45 -36.44
C ASP A 235 27.46 15.75 -35.57
N TYR A 236 28.52 16.26 -36.20
CA TYR A 236 29.72 16.68 -35.49
C TYR A 236 29.68 18.16 -35.17
N LEU A 237 30.16 18.50 -33.97
CA LEU A 237 30.59 19.87 -33.69
C LEU A 237 31.99 20.10 -34.25
N VAL A 238 32.39 21.36 -34.42
CA VAL A 238 33.68 21.71 -35.03
C VAL A 238 34.58 22.44 -34.03
N ALA A 239 35.87 22.11 -34.04
CA ALA A 239 36.93 22.87 -33.41
C ALA A 239 38.10 23.05 -34.39
N VAL A 240 39.00 23.98 -34.09
CA VAL A 240 40.18 24.28 -34.91
C VAL A 240 41.43 23.76 -34.21
N GLN A 241 42.32 23.12 -34.98
CA GLN A 241 43.62 22.66 -34.48
C GLN A 241 44.37 23.77 -33.74
N ASP A 242 45.02 23.41 -32.63
CA ASP A 242 45.83 24.31 -31.80
C ASP A 242 45.09 25.55 -31.24
N LYS A 243 43.75 25.58 -31.30
CA LYS A 243 42.90 26.64 -30.74
C LYS A 243 41.94 26.13 -29.67
N PRO A 244 42.35 26.09 -28.39
CA PRO A 244 41.54 25.52 -27.31
C PRO A 244 40.20 26.23 -27.07
N ASP A 245 40.13 27.53 -27.35
CA ASP A 245 38.94 28.37 -27.24
C ASP A 245 37.83 28.00 -28.25
N THR A 246 38.19 27.26 -29.31
CA THR A 246 37.23 26.74 -30.30
C THR A 246 36.59 25.41 -29.89
N LEU A 247 37.00 24.81 -28.77
CA LEU A 247 36.37 23.59 -28.27
C LEU A 247 34.92 23.90 -27.81
N PRO A 248 33.90 23.18 -28.34
CA PRO A 248 32.54 23.31 -27.88
C PRO A 248 32.39 22.96 -26.39
N LYS A 249 31.40 23.56 -25.73
CA LYS A 249 31.05 23.15 -24.36
C LYS A 249 30.44 21.76 -24.40
N LEU A 250 30.61 20.98 -23.33
CA LEU A 250 30.05 19.63 -23.26
C LEU A 250 28.52 19.62 -23.42
N THR A 251 27.84 20.66 -22.93
CA THR A 251 26.40 20.83 -23.09
C THR A 251 25.96 21.00 -24.55
N ASP A 252 26.84 21.48 -25.42
CA ASP A 252 26.53 21.74 -26.83
C ASP A 252 26.38 20.43 -27.62
N PHE A 253 26.95 19.33 -27.11
CA PHE A 253 26.78 18.00 -27.67
C PHE A 253 25.41 17.38 -27.37
N ILE A 254 24.61 17.96 -26.48
CA ILE A 254 23.29 17.43 -26.10
C ILE A 254 22.20 18.20 -26.83
N THR A 255 21.52 17.54 -27.78
CA THR A 255 20.54 18.17 -28.69
C THR A 255 19.35 18.78 -27.96
N ASN A 256 18.85 18.12 -26.91
CA ASN A 256 17.69 18.56 -26.13
C ASN A 256 18.08 19.31 -24.84
N MET A 257 19.30 19.86 -24.76
CA MET A 257 19.78 20.58 -23.57
C MET A 257 18.89 21.78 -23.19
N SER A 258 18.32 22.49 -24.17
CA SER A 258 17.42 23.62 -23.90
C SER A 258 16.13 23.18 -23.21
N GLN A 259 15.54 22.04 -23.63
CA GLN A 259 14.35 21.48 -23.00
C GLN A 259 14.68 21.02 -21.57
N LEU A 260 15.77 20.27 -21.41
CA LEU A 260 16.25 19.79 -20.12
C LEU A 260 16.47 20.94 -19.11
N LYS A 261 17.07 22.05 -19.56
CA LYS A 261 17.23 23.26 -18.73
C LYS A 261 15.91 23.96 -18.44
N ALA A 262 14.99 24.01 -19.40
CA ALA A 262 13.67 24.58 -19.18
C ALA A 262 12.90 23.78 -18.13
N ASP A 263 12.89 22.44 -18.25
CA ASP A 263 12.28 21.53 -17.28
C ASP A 263 12.88 21.70 -15.88
N ALA A 264 14.20 21.88 -15.77
CA ALA A 264 14.85 22.18 -14.50
C ALA A 264 14.47 23.58 -13.95
N ALA A 265 14.44 24.61 -14.80
CA ALA A 265 14.17 26.00 -14.39
C ALA A 265 12.75 26.21 -13.86
N VAL A 266 11.76 25.57 -14.47
CA VAL A 266 10.37 25.59 -13.98
C VAL A 266 10.06 24.48 -13.00
N ASN A 267 11.08 23.74 -12.55
CA ASN A 267 10.91 22.67 -11.57
C ASN A 267 9.93 21.58 -12.05
N ASN A 268 9.86 21.39 -13.36
CA ASN A 268 8.95 20.49 -14.09
C ASN A 268 9.60 19.11 -14.27
N GLY A 269 9.73 18.37 -13.17
CA GLY A 269 10.20 16.99 -13.17
C GLY A 269 11.72 16.81 -13.08
N ILE A 270 12.53 17.86 -13.30
CA ILE A 270 13.99 17.83 -13.11
C ILE A 270 14.41 18.80 -12.00
N GLU A 271 15.31 18.37 -11.14
CA GLU A 271 15.94 19.17 -10.07
C GLU A 271 17.34 19.65 -10.46
N ASP A 272 18.14 18.76 -11.04
CA ASP A 272 19.54 19.05 -11.38
C ASP A 272 20.00 18.28 -12.61
N ILE A 273 20.93 18.88 -13.36
CA ILE A 273 21.55 18.30 -14.55
C ILE A 273 23.02 18.68 -14.62
N LYS A 274 23.87 17.67 -14.80
CA LYS A 274 25.31 17.84 -14.97
C LYS A 274 25.79 17.10 -16.20
N VAL A 275 26.66 17.74 -16.97
CA VAL A 275 27.32 17.15 -18.14
C VAL A 275 28.83 17.20 -17.95
N GLU A 276 29.47 16.04 -17.97
CA GLU A 276 30.90 15.88 -17.76
C GLU A 276 31.50 14.95 -18.81
N TYR A 277 32.83 14.92 -18.90
CA TYR A 277 33.49 13.84 -19.62
C TYR A 277 33.28 12.52 -18.86
N ASP A 278 32.99 11.43 -19.57
CA ASP A 278 32.97 10.08 -18.97
C ASP A 278 34.40 9.53 -18.86
N LEU A 279 35.22 10.23 -18.07
CA LEU A 279 36.62 9.89 -17.80
C LEU A 279 36.91 10.06 -16.30
N PRO A 280 37.67 9.15 -15.68
CA PRO A 280 37.77 9.09 -14.23
C PRO A 280 38.57 10.24 -13.61
N THR A 281 39.51 10.86 -14.33
CA THR A 281 40.36 11.94 -13.78
C THR A 281 40.42 13.18 -14.67
N GLU A 282 40.63 14.35 -14.06
CA GLU A 282 40.87 15.60 -14.80
C GLU A 282 42.12 15.52 -15.70
N ALA A 283 43.15 14.79 -15.26
CA ALA A 283 44.36 14.55 -16.05
C ALA A 283 44.04 13.84 -17.38
N GLU A 284 43.18 12.83 -17.37
CA GLU A 284 42.75 12.12 -18.59
C GLU A 284 41.86 12.99 -19.47
N GLN A 285 40.99 13.80 -18.88
CA GLN A 285 40.18 14.76 -19.63
C GLN A 285 41.07 15.77 -20.36
N ASN A 286 42.09 16.30 -19.68
CA ASN A 286 43.04 17.24 -20.27
C ASN A 286 43.92 16.57 -21.34
N LYS A 287 44.34 15.32 -21.12
CA LYS A 287 45.05 14.52 -22.12
C LYS A 287 44.21 14.29 -23.38
N LEU A 288 42.91 14.01 -23.23
CA LEU A 288 41.98 13.88 -24.36
C LEU A 288 41.84 15.20 -25.11
N LYS A 289 41.58 16.31 -24.42
CA LYS A 289 41.48 17.65 -25.04
C LYS A 289 42.72 18.01 -25.84
N GLN A 290 43.91 17.83 -25.26
CA GLN A 290 45.18 18.07 -25.95
C GLN A 290 45.37 17.14 -27.16
N LYS A 291 45.01 15.87 -27.04
CA LYS A 291 45.08 14.92 -28.16
C LYS A 291 44.18 15.36 -29.32
N MET A 292 42.95 15.77 -29.03
CA MET A 292 41.99 16.23 -30.04
C MET A 292 42.52 17.44 -30.81
N LEU A 293 43.06 18.43 -30.10
CA LEU A 293 43.52 19.68 -30.70
C LEU A 293 44.83 19.58 -31.49
N LYS A 294 45.61 18.51 -31.33
CA LYS A 294 46.93 18.36 -31.97
C LYS A 294 46.89 17.86 -33.40
N LYS A 295 45.77 17.28 -33.85
CA LYS A 295 45.67 16.68 -35.18
C LYS A 295 44.26 16.82 -35.74
N PRO A 296 44.08 17.36 -36.96
CA PRO A 296 42.81 17.36 -37.64
C PRO A 296 42.30 15.93 -37.84
N SER A 297 41.14 15.63 -37.29
CA SER A 297 40.50 14.32 -37.34
C SER A 297 39.05 14.42 -36.89
N LEU A 298 38.28 13.36 -37.12
CA LEU A 298 37.05 13.13 -36.39
C LEU A 298 37.39 12.42 -35.07
N TYR A 299 36.88 12.94 -33.96
CA TYR A 299 37.05 12.41 -32.61
C TYR A 299 35.71 12.08 -31.99
N THR A 300 35.71 11.08 -31.12
CA THR A 300 34.60 10.77 -30.22
C THR A 300 34.84 11.44 -28.87
N VAL A 301 33.81 12.08 -28.33
CA VAL A 301 33.82 12.74 -27.03
C VAL A 301 32.96 11.90 -26.07
N PRO A 302 33.55 11.18 -25.10
CA PRO A 302 32.78 10.41 -24.14
C PRO A 302 32.12 11.36 -23.12
N LEU A 303 30.80 11.27 -22.98
CA LEU A 303 29.98 12.16 -22.16
C LEU A 303 29.29 11.36 -21.06
N LYS A 304 29.32 11.90 -19.85
CA LYS A 304 28.52 11.45 -18.72
C LYS A 304 27.52 12.54 -18.39
N VAL A 305 26.23 12.25 -18.58
CA VAL A 305 25.14 13.14 -18.20
C VAL A 305 24.46 12.56 -16.96
N THR A 306 24.42 13.31 -15.87
CA THR A 306 23.66 12.93 -14.67
C THR A 306 22.47 13.85 -14.51
N VAL A 307 21.28 13.27 -14.37
CA VAL A 307 20.02 14.00 -14.19
C VAL A 307 19.40 13.55 -12.87
N LYS A 308 19.07 14.52 -12.00
CA LYS A 308 18.21 14.28 -10.84
C LYS A 308 16.79 14.64 -11.21
N TYR A 309 15.94 13.64 -11.38
CA TYR A 309 14.49 13.86 -11.49
C TYR A 309 13.87 13.98 -10.11
N LYS A 310 12.83 14.80 -9.99
CA LYS A 310 12.12 15.05 -8.71
C LYS A 310 11.55 13.78 -8.09
N ASP A 311 10.95 12.96 -8.94
CA ASP A 311 10.38 11.70 -8.54
C ASP A 311 11.39 10.55 -8.69
N ALA A 312 12.69 10.79 -8.89
CA ALA A 312 13.67 9.71 -8.87
C ALA A 312 14.22 9.49 -7.46
N ALA A 313 14.37 8.21 -7.08
CA ALA A 313 15.05 7.87 -5.83
C ALA A 313 16.50 8.41 -5.81
N ASP A 314 17.21 8.27 -6.92
CA ASP A 314 18.61 8.66 -7.09
C ASP A 314 18.85 9.32 -8.46
N TYR A 315 20.04 9.87 -8.68
CA TYR A 315 20.49 10.38 -9.98
C TYR A 315 20.45 9.28 -11.04
N LYS A 316 19.96 9.63 -12.22
CA LYS A 316 20.06 8.79 -13.42
C LYS A 316 21.29 9.21 -14.20
N THR A 317 22.14 8.23 -14.51
CA THR A 317 23.37 8.44 -15.29
C THR A 317 23.19 7.91 -16.70
N TYR A 318 23.48 8.76 -17.68
CA TYR A 318 23.48 8.43 -19.10
C TYR A 318 24.91 8.55 -19.63
N ARG A 319 25.42 7.47 -20.24
CA ARG A 319 26.72 7.46 -20.91
C ARG A 319 26.50 7.61 -22.40
N LEU A 320 26.95 8.73 -22.96
CA LEU A 320 26.69 9.16 -24.33
C LEU A 320 28.02 9.42 -25.05
N VAL A 321 27.98 9.48 -26.39
CA VAL A 321 29.18 9.75 -27.20
C VAL A 321 28.90 10.85 -28.21
N GLY A 322 29.53 12.00 -28.00
CA GLY A 322 29.51 13.12 -28.94
C GLY A 322 30.54 12.95 -30.06
N ARG A 323 30.36 13.68 -31.16
CA ARG A 323 31.29 13.69 -32.30
C ARG A 323 31.87 15.08 -32.50
N LEU A 324 33.19 15.18 -32.58
CA LEU A 324 33.92 16.43 -32.77
C LEU A 324 34.83 16.32 -34.01
N LYS A 325 34.63 17.19 -34.98
CA LYS A 325 35.54 17.36 -36.12
C LYS A 325 36.54 18.46 -35.79
N VAL A 326 37.81 18.12 -35.77
CA VAL A 326 38.90 19.09 -35.69
C VAL A 326 39.41 19.36 -37.09
N LEU A 327 39.43 20.63 -37.49
CA LEU A 327 39.91 21.12 -38.77
C LEU A 327 41.37 21.57 -38.70
#